data_AF-A0A5E4D5K1-F1
#
_entry.id   AF-A0A5E4D5K1-F1
#
_cell.length_a   1.000
_cell.length_b   1.000
_cell.length_c   1.000
_cell.angle_alpha   90.00
_cell.angle_beta   90.00
_cell.angle_gamma   90.00
#
_symmetry.space_group_name_H-M   'P 1'
#
loop_
_entity.id
_entity.type
_entity.pdbx_description
1 polymer ?
#
loop_
_entity_poly.entity_id
_entity_poly.type
_entity_poly.pdbx_seq_one_letter_code
_entity_poly.pdbx_strand_id
1 'polypeptide(L)'
;MAEAVLIDLFGLKLTCQENFHETLLKTLNVIQYHLAAKAKFLCIMDCRKMSCERDGEHDNCELETSNGLLTLMREFEIVRNPSMAASLYTIKQKIDEKHLSSIKVIVPAHRKTLMKAFIDRLFTEVYNFEFEDLHVTLRDGLLKQSTEINTITAHELEEIQSEIETYLRSLPALKGELTIITSPLIPDIFIHGFTTRTGGISYIPTLSSFNLFSSSKRRDPKVVVQENLRRLANTAGFNVEKFYQIKTDHANEVWIMGRKEPESFDGITSNQRGVTIAAPGADCIPIVFADPVKKACGVAHSGWKGTLLGVAMATVNAMIAEYGCSLEDIIVVLGPSVGPCCFTLPRESANAFHNLHPECVRLFNSPRPHIDIRKATRHLTGFFNDFLCPSKLNAREKLLFDLCKTKRITMDNSSLGYIFSFITKAK
;
A
#
# COMPACT_ATOMS: atom_id res chain seq x y z
N MET A 1 27.07 -7.05 -1.48
CA MET A 1 27.77 -5.75 -1.31
C MET A 1 26.71 -4.68 -1.31
N ALA A 2 26.80 -3.70 -0.40
CA ALA A 2 25.77 -2.65 -0.25
C ALA A 2 25.71 -1.75 -1.51
N GLU A 3 24.49 -1.48 -1.98
CA GLU A 3 24.24 -0.60 -3.12
C GLU A 3 23.98 0.85 -2.68
N ALA A 4 23.39 1.01 -1.49
CA ALA A 4 23.17 2.30 -0.84
C ALA A 4 23.88 2.35 0.52
N VAL A 5 24.37 3.51 0.90
CA VAL A 5 24.93 3.78 2.23
C VAL A 5 24.17 4.94 2.85
N LEU A 6 23.64 4.72 4.03
CA LEU A 6 22.92 5.70 4.83
C LEU A 6 23.74 6.03 6.08
N ILE A 7 24.04 7.30 6.30
CA ILE A 7 24.78 7.77 7.47
C ILE A 7 23.83 8.60 8.33
N ASP A 8 23.58 8.14 9.56
CA ASP A 8 22.75 8.84 10.53
C ASP A 8 23.58 9.81 11.36
N LEU A 9 23.40 11.12 11.11
CA LEU A 9 23.98 12.18 11.94
C LEU A 9 22.91 12.86 12.81
N PHE A 10 21.67 12.35 12.84
CA PHE A 10 20.56 12.96 13.54
C PHE A 10 20.81 12.97 15.06
N GLY A 11 20.67 14.14 15.68
CA GLY A 11 20.80 14.28 17.14
C GLY A 11 22.25 14.27 17.66
N LEU A 12 23.27 14.20 16.80
CA LEU A 12 24.64 14.51 17.21
C LEU A 12 24.67 16.00 17.60
N LYS A 13 24.82 16.28 18.90
CA LYS A 13 25.13 17.63 19.38
C LYS A 13 26.52 17.98 18.85
N LEU A 14 26.54 18.76 17.76
CA LEU A 14 27.73 19.47 17.32
C LEU A 14 28.05 20.50 18.41
N THR A 15 28.73 20.06 19.48
CA THR A 15 29.38 21.01 20.38
C THR A 15 30.39 21.78 19.55
N CYS A 16 30.43 23.12 19.66
CA CYS A 16 31.43 24.01 19.04
C CYS A 16 32.86 23.75 19.59
N GLN A 17 33.28 22.49 19.68
CA GLN A 17 34.67 22.14 19.89
C GLN A 17 35.36 22.22 18.53
N GLU A 18 36.43 23.01 18.47
CA GLU A 18 37.19 23.34 17.25
C GLU A 18 37.63 22.12 16.42
N ASN A 19 37.67 20.91 17.01
CA ASN A 19 38.14 19.68 16.35
C ASN A 19 37.03 18.71 15.91
N PHE A 20 35.76 18.95 16.21
CA PHE A 20 34.68 18.01 15.84
C PHE A 20 34.49 17.97 14.32
N HIS A 21 34.50 19.13 13.67
CA HIS A 21 34.31 19.25 12.22
C HIS A 21 35.40 18.52 11.44
N GLU A 22 36.67 18.66 11.83
CA GLU A 22 37.77 17.91 11.20
C GLU A 22 37.64 16.41 11.41
N THR A 23 37.20 15.98 12.60
CA THR A 23 37.04 14.56 12.92
C THR A 23 35.92 13.94 12.09
N LEU A 24 34.77 14.61 12.00
CA LEU A 24 33.66 14.19 11.16
C LEU A 24 34.06 14.15 9.68
N LEU A 25 34.78 15.17 9.19
CA LEU A 25 35.30 15.23 7.84
C LEU A 25 36.24 14.04 7.55
N LYS A 26 37.15 13.71 8.48
CA LYS A 26 38.04 12.55 8.36
C LYS A 26 37.25 11.24 8.31
N THR A 27 36.26 11.08 9.20
CA THR A 27 35.40 9.89 9.20
C THR A 27 34.61 9.75 7.90
N LEU A 28 33.98 10.81 7.41
CA LEU A 28 33.23 10.79 6.15
C LEU A 28 34.14 10.51 4.94
N ASN A 29 35.36 11.05 4.91
CA ASN A 29 36.36 10.74 3.87
C ASN A 29 36.76 9.26 3.89
N VAL A 30 36.97 8.67 5.08
CA VAL A 30 37.31 7.25 5.22
C VAL A 30 36.16 6.37 4.73
N ILE A 31 34.93 6.68 5.16
CA ILE A 31 33.71 5.99 4.73
C ILE A 31 33.56 6.07 3.21
N GLN A 32 33.71 7.26 2.64
CA GLN A 32 33.65 7.48 1.20
C GLN A 32 34.76 6.70 0.49
N TYR A 33 36.02 6.79 0.90
CA TYR A 33 37.12 6.05 0.26
C TYR A 33 36.86 4.53 0.22
N HIS A 34 36.33 3.96 1.30
CA HIS A 34 36.00 2.54 1.36
C HIS A 34 34.74 2.15 0.57
N LEU A 35 33.79 3.07 0.36
CA LEU A 35 32.46 2.76 -0.20
C LEU A 35 32.22 3.33 -1.61
N ALA A 36 32.92 4.40 -2.01
CA ALA A 36 32.70 5.17 -3.23
C ALA A 36 32.94 4.38 -4.52
N ALA A 37 33.77 3.33 -4.48
CA ALA A 37 33.98 2.48 -5.64
C ALA A 37 32.79 1.55 -5.96
N LYS A 38 31.80 1.42 -5.06
CA LYS A 38 30.79 0.35 -5.13
C LYS A 38 29.36 0.77 -4.82
N ALA A 39 29.13 1.82 -4.03
CA ALA A 39 27.80 2.31 -3.71
C ALA A 39 27.27 3.23 -4.82
N LYS A 40 26.01 3.02 -5.23
CA LYS A 40 25.28 3.85 -6.21
C LYS A 40 24.59 5.05 -5.57
N PHE A 41 24.45 5.04 -4.24
CA PHE A 41 23.76 6.06 -3.47
C PHE A 41 24.43 6.22 -2.10
N LEU A 42 24.95 7.41 -1.82
CA LEU A 42 25.52 7.80 -0.54
C LEU A 42 24.63 8.88 0.05
N CYS A 43 24.05 8.64 1.24
CA CYS A 43 23.09 9.54 1.84
C CYS A 43 23.47 9.89 3.28
N ILE A 44 23.33 11.17 3.63
CA ILE A 44 23.49 11.66 4.99
C ILE A 44 22.12 12.16 5.48
N MET A 45 21.68 11.63 6.63
CA MET A 45 20.58 12.18 7.41
C MET A 45 21.12 13.22 8.37
N ASP A 46 20.74 14.48 8.14
CA ASP A 46 21.20 15.64 8.92
C ASP A 46 19.98 16.44 9.36
N CYS A 47 19.83 16.69 10.65
CA CYS A 47 18.79 17.57 11.18
C CYS A 47 19.33 18.49 12.24
N ARG A 48 19.36 19.78 11.91
CA ARG A 48 19.56 20.86 12.87
C ARG A 48 18.21 21.25 13.45
N LYS A 49 18.05 21.18 14.77
CA LYS A 49 17.27 22.21 15.46
C LYS A 49 18.15 23.45 15.42
N MET A 50 17.92 24.37 14.48
CA MET A 50 18.43 25.74 14.65
C MET A 50 17.57 26.43 15.72
N SER A 51 17.75 26.00 16.97
CA SER A 51 17.43 26.82 18.13
C SER A 51 18.75 27.07 18.84
N CYS A 52 19.54 27.99 18.28
CA CYS A 52 20.32 28.85 19.17
C CYS A 52 19.27 29.64 19.94
N GLU A 53 18.96 29.22 21.16
CA GLU A 53 18.38 30.13 22.12
C GLU A 53 19.37 31.30 22.24
N ARG A 54 18.89 32.47 21.85
CA ARG A 54 19.64 33.71 21.87
C ARG A 54 19.90 34.07 23.33
N ASP A 55 21.12 33.87 23.78
CA ASP A 55 21.77 34.86 24.62
C ASP A 55 22.83 35.56 23.78
N GLY A 56 22.89 36.87 23.94
CA GLY A 56 23.51 37.79 23.00
C GLY A 56 25.01 37.59 22.77
N GLU A 57 25.43 38.22 21.67
CA GLU A 57 26.80 38.44 21.19
C GLU A 57 27.42 37.29 20.37
N HIS A 58 27.49 37.57 19.06
CA HIS A 58 28.35 36.98 18.04
C HIS A 58 28.72 35.50 18.19
N ASP A 59 27.92 34.64 17.58
CA ASP A 59 28.45 33.42 16.96
C ASP A 59 27.67 33.10 15.68
N ASN A 60 28.20 33.59 14.56
CA ASN A 60 27.94 32.96 13.27
C ASN A 60 28.56 31.56 13.36
N CYS A 61 27.76 30.52 13.66
CA CYS A 61 28.21 29.15 13.48
C CYS A 61 28.37 28.91 11.97
N GLU A 62 29.55 29.31 11.47
CA GLU A 62 30.00 29.16 10.10
C GLU A 62 30.14 27.66 9.78
N LEU A 63 29.06 27.07 9.28
CA LEU A 63 29.17 25.83 8.51
C LEU A 63 29.62 26.11 7.06
N GLU A 64 30.01 27.36 6.76
CA GLU A 64 30.35 27.85 5.43
C GLU A 64 31.86 27.99 5.17
N THR A 65 32.74 27.85 6.16
CA THR A 65 34.16 28.26 6.01
C THR A 65 35.20 27.15 5.82
N SER A 66 34.83 25.86 5.74
CA SER A 66 35.77 24.81 5.30
C SER A 66 35.45 24.31 3.88
N ASN A 67 36.22 24.80 2.89
CA ASN A 67 36.11 24.40 1.47
C ASN A 67 36.15 22.87 1.26
N GLY A 68 36.79 22.11 2.16
CA GLY A 68 36.86 20.65 2.12
C GLY A 68 35.54 19.94 2.45
N LEU A 69 34.79 20.42 3.45
CA LEU A 69 33.51 19.82 3.86
C LEU A 69 32.45 20.03 2.77
N LEU A 70 32.38 21.24 2.21
CA LEU A 70 31.49 21.58 1.09
C LEU A 70 31.75 20.72 -0.15
N THR A 71 33.02 20.40 -0.43
CA THR A 71 33.38 19.55 -1.58
C THR A 71 32.99 18.09 -1.34
N LEU A 72 33.27 17.56 -0.15
CA LEU A 72 32.90 16.19 0.24
C LEU A 72 31.37 16.01 0.24
N MET A 73 30.66 16.99 0.79
CA MET A 73 29.19 16.99 0.88
C MET A 73 28.49 17.02 -0.48
N ARG A 74 29.18 17.37 -1.58
CA ARG A 74 28.61 17.27 -2.94
C ARG A 74 28.50 15.84 -3.44
N GLU A 75 29.26 14.91 -2.88
CA GLU A 75 29.19 13.48 -3.22
C GLU A 75 28.15 12.72 -2.41
N PHE A 76 27.65 13.33 -1.34
CA PHE A 76 26.57 12.79 -0.52
C PHE A 76 25.25 13.50 -0.83
N GLU A 77 24.18 12.73 -0.91
CA GLU A 77 22.84 13.30 -0.96
C GLU A 77 22.35 13.55 0.47
N ILE A 78 22.20 14.82 0.84
CA ILE A 78 21.82 15.21 2.20
C ILE A 78 20.30 15.31 2.29
N VAL A 79 19.70 14.59 3.24
CA VAL A 79 18.27 14.64 3.55
C VAL A 79 18.08 15.38 4.86
N ARG A 80 17.37 16.51 4.80
CA ARG A 80 17.01 17.36 5.94
C ARG A 80 15.50 17.46 6.05
N ASN A 81 14.93 16.91 7.11
CA ASN A 81 13.50 16.92 7.35
C ASN A 81 13.21 17.09 8.86
N PRO A 82 12.05 17.58 9.28
CA PRO A 82 11.80 17.86 10.70
C PRO A 82 11.73 16.62 11.61
N SER A 83 11.69 15.41 11.05
CA SER A 83 11.52 14.16 11.80
C SER A 83 12.26 12.97 11.17
N MET A 84 12.41 11.90 11.94
CA MET A 84 13.00 10.64 11.48
C MET A 84 12.12 9.95 10.45
N ALA A 85 10.81 9.92 10.67
CA ALA A 85 9.83 9.39 9.73
C ALA A 85 9.92 10.08 8.36
N ALA A 86 9.96 11.42 8.35
CA ALA A 86 10.05 12.21 7.14
C ALA A 86 11.37 11.98 6.39
N SER A 87 12.48 11.92 7.14
CA SER A 87 13.82 11.66 6.58
C SER A 87 13.89 10.27 5.95
N LEU A 88 13.50 9.22 6.68
CA LEU A 88 13.58 7.85 6.20
C LEU A 88 12.60 7.59 5.05
N TYR A 89 11.41 8.17 5.07
CA TYR A 89 10.48 8.08 3.96
C TYR A 89 11.04 8.73 2.69
N THR A 90 11.64 9.92 2.79
CA THR A 90 12.32 10.60 1.67
C THR A 90 13.47 9.75 1.13
N ILE A 91 14.26 9.16 2.01
CA ILE A 91 15.38 8.28 1.63
C ILE A 91 14.87 7.03 0.92
N LYS A 92 13.80 6.43 1.42
CA LYS A 92 13.16 5.29 0.79
C LYS A 92 12.71 5.62 -0.65
N GLN A 93 12.11 6.78 -0.87
CA GLN A 93 11.73 7.24 -2.22
C GLN A 93 12.93 7.27 -3.16
N LYS A 94 14.05 7.86 -2.72
CA LYS A 94 15.30 7.94 -3.51
C LYS A 94 15.92 6.56 -3.79
N ILE A 95 15.88 5.66 -2.80
CA ILE A 95 16.32 4.26 -2.95
C ILE A 95 15.47 3.54 -4.02
N ASP A 96 14.15 3.74 -3.98
CA ASP A 96 13.21 3.11 -4.90
C ASP A 96 13.32 3.64 -6.33
N GLU A 97 13.52 4.95 -6.50
CA GLU A 97 13.81 5.59 -7.80
C GLU A 97 15.06 5.03 -8.47
N LYS A 98 16.06 4.63 -7.67
CA LYS A 98 17.31 4.01 -8.14
C LYS A 98 17.24 2.48 -8.21
N HIS A 99 16.08 1.88 -7.90
CA HIS A 99 15.86 0.43 -7.88
C HIS A 99 16.84 -0.35 -6.97
N LEU A 100 17.23 0.24 -5.84
CA LEU A 100 18.17 -0.38 -4.92
C LEU A 100 17.45 -1.22 -3.86
N SER A 101 18.13 -2.24 -3.35
CA SER A 101 17.60 -3.11 -2.30
C SER A 101 18.62 -3.50 -1.22
N SER A 102 19.92 -3.36 -1.46
CA SER A 102 20.93 -3.59 -0.41
C SER A 102 21.42 -2.28 0.20
N ILE A 103 21.16 -2.06 1.48
CA ILE A 103 21.48 -0.81 2.19
C ILE A 103 22.41 -1.10 3.37
N LYS A 104 23.50 -0.34 3.46
CA LYS A 104 24.34 -0.26 4.65
C LYS A 104 23.96 0.99 5.46
N VAL A 105 23.73 0.83 6.74
CA VAL A 105 23.35 1.91 7.66
C VAL A 105 24.48 2.11 8.66
N ILE A 106 25.13 3.26 8.58
CA ILE A 106 26.17 3.70 9.51
C ILE A 106 25.50 4.63 10.53
N VAL A 107 25.39 4.18 11.77
CA VAL A 107 24.56 4.84 12.80
C VAL A 107 25.29 4.84 14.15
N PRO A 108 25.18 5.88 14.98
CA PRO A 108 25.70 5.84 16.35
C PRO A 108 25.14 4.64 17.11
N ALA A 109 25.97 3.93 17.86
CA ALA A 109 25.58 2.69 18.55
C ALA A 109 24.33 2.85 19.43
N HIS A 110 24.17 4.01 20.09
CA HIS A 110 23.01 4.32 20.94
C HIS A 110 21.70 4.55 20.17
N ARG A 111 21.75 4.82 18.85
CA ARG A 111 20.57 5.05 17.99
C ARG A 111 20.21 3.83 17.14
N LYS A 112 21.02 2.77 17.18
CA LYS A 112 20.87 1.60 16.31
C LYS A 112 19.51 0.91 16.45
N THR A 113 19.03 0.72 17.68
CA THR A 113 17.71 0.10 17.93
C THR A 113 16.56 1.00 17.47
N LEU A 114 16.67 2.31 17.70
CA LEU A 114 15.71 3.30 17.21
C LEU A 114 15.60 3.28 15.69
N MET A 115 16.74 3.32 15.00
CA MET A 115 16.80 3.25 13.54
C MET A 115 16.13 1.98 13.00
N LYS A 116 16.41 0.82 13.62
CA LYS A 116 15.76 -0.45 13.25
C LYS A 116 14.24 -0.38 13.39
N ALA A 117 13.73 0.16 14.50
CA ALA A 117 12.29 0.25 14.74
C ALA A 117 11.54 1.13 13.72
N PHE A 118 12.17 2.19 13.19
CA PHE A 118 11.63 2.94 12.05
C PHE A 118 11.72 2.15 10.74
N ILE A 119 12.87 1.52 10.47
CA ILE A 119 13.10 0.74 9.25
C ILE A 119 12.09 -0.42 9.15
N ASP A 120 11.85 -1.15 10.23
CA ASP A 120 10.91 -2.28 10.29
C ASP A 120 9.46 -1.87 9.94
N ARG A 121 9.12 -0.58 10.09
CA ARG A 121 7.79 -0.04 9.77
C ARG A 121 7.72 0.59 8.38
N LEU A 122 8.77 1.30 7.97
CA LEU A 122 8.81 2.06 6.71
C LEU A 122 9.31 1.23 5.52
N PHE A 123 10.00 0.12 5.76
CA PHE A 123 10.53 -0.77 4.73
C PHE A 123 9.92 -2.17 4.82
N THR A 124 10.11 -2.95 3.77
CA THR A 124 9.60 -4.32 3.62
C THR A 124 10.77 -5.30 3.46
N GLU A 125 10.49 -6.60 3.42
CA GLU A 125 11.53 -7.64 3.22
C GLU A 125 12.24 -7.57 1.85
N VAL A 126 11.71 -6.78 0.90
CA VAL A 126 12.40 -6.46 -0.37
C VAL A 126 13.77 -5.77 -0.15
N TYR A 127 14.00 -5.16 1.01
CA TYR A 127 15.23 -4.46 1.34
C TYR A 127 16.06 -5.27 2.33
N ASN A 128 17.37 -5.34 2.08
CA ASN A 128 18.35 -5.96 2.94
C ASN A 128 19.20 -4.88 3.63
N PHE A 129 19.21 -4.89 4.96
CA PHE A 129 19.92 -3.90 5.77
C PHE A 129 21.12 -4.51 6.50
N GLU A 130 22.28 -3.90 6.35
CA GLU A 130 23.50 -4.15 7.13
C GLU A 130 23.77 -2.94 8.01
N PHE A 131 24.12 -3.15 9.29
CA PHE A 131 24.36 -2.04 10.22
C PHE A 131 25.82 -2.00 10.68
N GLU A 132 26.39 -0.80 10.67
CA GLU A 132 27.75 -0.51 11.11
C GLU A 132 27.71 0.65 12.13
N ASP A 133 28.53 0.57 13.17
CA ASP A 133 28.55 1.60 14.20
C ASP A 133 29.36 2.82 13.71
N LEU A 134 28.77 4.00 13.85
CA LEU A 134 29.48 5.25 13.58
C LEU A 134 30.48 5.52 14.71
N HIS A 135 31.76 5.27 14.45
CA HIS A 135 32.85 5.62 15.38
C HIS A 135 33.37 7.04 15.09
N VAL A 136 33.10 7.97 15.99
CA VAL A 136 33.72 9.31 15.99
C VAL A 136 34.68 9.39 17.18
N THR A 137 35.98 9.31 16.91
CA THR A 137 37.03 9.42 17.93
C THR A 137 37.35 10.89 18.20
N LEU A 138 36.74 11.46 19.25
CA LEU A 138 37.14 12.77 19.77
C LEU A 138 38.40 12.61 20.63
N ARG A 139 39.37 13.51 20.45
CA ARG A 139 40.70 13.43 21.10
C ARG A 139 40.68 13.67 22.61
N ASP A 140 39.56 14.12 23.18
CA ASP A 140 39.37 14.23 24.63
C ASP A 140 37.98 13.72 25.01
N GLY A 141 37.95 12.54 25.62
CA GLY A 141 36.76 11.91 26.17
C GLY A 141 35.97 11.09 25.16
N LEU A 142 36.03 9.76 25.31
CA LEU A 142 34.94 8.89 24.85
C LEU A 142 33.63 9.55 25.27
N LEU A 143 32.75 9.87 24.32
CA LEU A 143 31.31 9.88 24.60
C LEU A 143 31.05 8.57 25.32
N LYS A 144 30.81 8.63 26.64
CA LYS A 144 30.65 7.46 27.51
C LYS A 144 29.79 6.46 26.75
N GLN A 145 30.42 5.38 26.29
CA GLN A 145 29.71 4.26 25.71
C GLN A 145 28.86 3.70 26.84
N SER A 146 27.60 4.11 26.93
CA SER A 146 26.65 3.44 27.78
C SER A 146 26.47 2.05 27.20
N THR A 147 27.08 1.07 27.86
CA THR A 147 26.93 -0.37 27.67
C THR A 147 25.53 -0.84 28.08
N GLU A 148 24.52 -0.01 27.90
CA GLU A 148 23.13 -0.40 28.09
C GLU A 148 22.69 -1.11 26.83
N ILE A 149 22.21 -2.34 27.01
CA ILE A 149 21.46 -3.07 26.01
C ILE A 149 20.28 -2.16 25.65
N ASN A 150 20.37 -1.45 24.52
CA ASN A 150 19.35 -0.52 24.06
C ASN A 150 18.13 -1.33 23.58
N THR A 151 17.37 -1.89 24.50
CA THR A 151 16.03 -2.40 24.24
C THR A 151 15.08 -1.23 24.20
N ILE A 152 14.40 -1.07 23.07
CA ILE A 152 13.34 -0.08 22.92
C ILE A 152 12.16 -0.46 23.83
N THR A 153 11.66 0.53 24.56
CA THR A 153 10.48 0.39 25.42
C THR A 153 9.19 0.37 24.60
N ALA A 154 8.10 -0.14 25.18
CA ALA A 154 6.78 -0.09 24.54
C ALA A 154 6.32 1.35 24.24
N HIS A 155 6.62 2.27 25.15
CA HIS A 155 6.33 3.70 24.98
C HIS A 155 7.07 4.29 23.78
N GLU A 156 8.37 4.03 23.62
CA GLU A 156 9.13 4.50 22.46
C GLU A 156 8.60 3.90 21.14
N LEU A 157 8.12 2.65 21.13
CA LEU A 157 7.46 2.07 19.94
C LEU A 157 6.17 2.80 19.58
N GLU A 158 5.39 3.23 20.57
CA GLU A 158 4.18 4.03 20.38
C GLU A 158 4.52 5.44 19.86
N GLU A 159 5.57 6.07 20.37
CA GLU A 159 6.05 7.36 19.86
C GLU A 159 6.52 7.27 18.40
N ILE A 160 7.28 6.24 18.05
CA ILE A 160 7.72 5.97 16.67
C ILE A 160 6.51 5.76 15.75
N GLN A 161 5.54 4.96 16.20
CA GLN A 161 4.30 4.72 15.45
C GLN A 161 3.54 6.03 15.24
N SER A 162 3.38 6.83 16.29
CA SER A 162 2.72 8.14 16.25
C SER A 162 3.41 9.12 15.31
N GLU A 163 4.74 9.17 15.31
CA GLU A 163 5.53 10.02 14.41
C GLU A 163 5.31 9.62 12.94
N ILE A 164 5.39 8.32 12.64
CA ILE A 164 5.16 7.80 11.28
C ILE A 164 3.75 8.14 10.81
N GLU A 165 2.74 7.84 11.63
CA GLU A 165 1.35 8.11 11.28
C GLU A 165 1.09 9.60 11.08
N THR A 166 1.60 10.45 11.96
CA THR A 166 1.46 11.90 11.86
C THR A 166 2.06 12.42 10.55
N TYR A 167 3.26 11.94 10.21
CA TYR A 167 3.90 12.30 8.95
C TYR A 167 3.10 11.82 7.74
N LEU A 168 2.71 10.54 7.68
CA LEU A 168 1.97 9.99 6.53
C LEU A 168 0.60 10.67 6.34
N ARG A 169 -0.09 11.01 7.44
CA ARG A 169 -1.36 11.77 7.41
C ARG A 169 -1.19 13.18 6.84
N SER A 170 -0.01 13.78 7.01
CA SER A 170 0.32 15.12 6.50
C SER A 170 0.55 15.14 4.98
N LEU A 171 0.85 13.98 4.36
CA LEU A 171 1.15 13.90 2.94
C LEU A 171 -0.10 14.20 2.09
N PRO A 172 0.01 15.01 1.02
CA PRO A 172 -1.09 15.19 0.09
C PRO A 172 -1.36 13.91 -0.71
N ALA A 173 -2.55 13.81 -1.31
CA ALA A 173 -2.80 12.78 -2.31
C ALA A 173 -1.86 12.96 -3.52
N LEU A 174 -1.22 11.87 -3.97
CA LEU A 174 -0.26 11.93 -5.07
C LEU A 174 -0.90 12.11 -6.44
N LYS A 175 -2.10 11.53 -6.64
CA LYS A 175 -2.80 11.56 -7.93
C LYS A 175 -4.29 11.72 -7.72
N GLY A 176 -4.81 12.90 -8.04
CA GLY A 176 -6.25 13.20 -7.99
C GLY A 176 -6.90 12.97 -6.62
N GLU A 177 -8.21 13.16 -6.58
CA GLU A 177 -9.01 12.91 -5.37
C GLU A 177 -9.45 11.46 -5.28
N LEU A 178 -9.67 11.00 -4.05
CA LEU A 178 -10.25 9.67 -3.81
C LEU A 178 -11.65 9.63 -4.43
N THR A 179 -11.87 8.68 -5.34
CA THR A 179 -13.19 8.45 -5.95
C THR A 179 -13.70 7.07 -5.56
N ILE A 180 -14.94 7.05 -5.07
CA ILE A 180 -15.67 5.82 -4.74
C ILE A 180 -16.83 5.71 -5.72
N ILE A 181 -16.81 4.65 -6.53
CA ILE A 181 -17.88 4.34 -7.47
C ILE A 181 -18.93 3.52 -6.71
N THR A 182 -20.16 4.01 -6.65
CA THR A 182 -21.29 3.30 -6.03
C THR A 182 -22.27 2.82 -7.10
N SER A 183 -23.17 1.93 -6.70
CA SER A 183 -24.27 1.44 -7.53
C SER A 183 -25.59 1.95 -6.96
N PRO A 184 -26.49 2.52 -7.78
CA PRO A 184 -27.81 2.96 -7.32
C PRO A 184 -28.76 1.78 -6.98
N LEU A 185 -28.36 0.54 -7.28
CA LEU A 185 -29.14 -0.66 -6.96
C LEU A 185 -29.03 -1.05 -5.49
N ILE A 186 -27.92 -0.74 -4.83
CA ILE A 186 -27.71 -1.05 -3.41
C ILE A 186 -28.27 0.11 -2.59
N PRO A 187 -29.24 -0.12 -1.68
CA PRO A 187 -29.88 0.94 -0.92
C PRO A 187 -28.97 1.50 0.18
N ASP A 188 -29.20 2.75 0.56
CA ASP A 188 -28.39 3.56 1.51
C ASP A 188 -28.29 2.99 2.94
N ILE A 189 -29.03 1.91 3.25
CA ILE A 189 -28.80 1.11 4.46
C ILE A 189 -27.46 0.36 4.41
N PHE A 190 -26.78 0.36 3.26
CA PHE A 190 -25.42 -0.12 3.09
C PHE A 190 -24.51 1.03 2.63
N ILE A 191 -23.35 1.15 3.27
CA ILE A 191 -22.22 1.92 2.77
C ILE A 191 -21.40 0.97 1.90
N HIS A 192 -21.32 1.21 0.60
CA HIS A 192 -20.55 0.39 -0.34
C HIS A 192 -19.78 1.23 -1.34
N GLY A 193 -18.88 0.57 -2.06
CA GLY A 193 -18.33 1.14 -3.27
C GLY A 193 -17.14 0.38 -3.82
N PHE A 194 -16.65 0.88 -4.95
CA PHE A 194 -15.45 0.43 -5.63
C PHE A 194 -14.48 1.61 -5.75
N THR A 195 -13.28 1.49 -5.19
CA THR A 195 -12.29 2.57 -5.19
C THR A 195 -11.62 2.71 -6.56
N THR A 196 -11.27 3.93 -6.95
CA THR A 196 -10.27 4.14 -8.02
C THR A 196 -8.85 4.07 -7.44
N ARG A 197 -7.85 4.32 -8.28
CA ARG A 197 -6.43 4.39 -7.88
C ARG A 197 -5.98 5.77 -7.40
N THR A 198 -6.87 6.74 -7.35
CA THR A 198 -6.58 8.15 -7.00
C THR A 198 -6.82 8.44 -5.53
N GLY A 199 -6.22 9.51 -4.99
CA GLY A 199 -6.43 9.95 -3.61
C GLY A 199 -5.46 9.41 -2.55
N GLY A 200 -4.44 8.63 -2.94
CA GLY A 200 -3.56 7.95 -1.99
C GLY A 200 -2.13 8.43 -1.97
N ILE A 201 -1.31 7.82 -1.10
CA ILE A 201 0.08 8.21 -0.85
C ILE A 201 1.13 7.20 -1.32
N SER A 202 0.71 6.08 -1.91
CA SER A 202 1.65 5.09 -2.44
C SER A 202 2.36 5.65 -3.68
N TYR A 203 3.66 5.86 -3.60
CA TYR A 203 4.43 6.48 -4.70
C TYR A 203 5.06 5.47 -5.66
N ILE A 204 5.12 4.18 -5.29
CA ILE A 204 5.67 3.13 -6.16
C ILE A 204 4.87 3.11 -7.48
N PRO A 205 5.48 3.26 -8.67
CA PRO A 205 4.76 3.47 -9.92
C PRO A 205 3.67 2.42 -10.22
N THR A 206 3.96 1.16 -9.93
CA THR A 206 3.01 0.05 -10.10
C THR A 206 1.81 0.16 -9.17
N LEU A 207 2.00 0.66 -7.95
CA LEU A 207 1.01 0.71 -6.87
C LEU A 207 0.35 2.10 -6.71
N SER A 208 0.87 3.11 -7.41
CA SER A 208 0.41 4.49 -7.22
C SER A 208 -1.04 4.70 -7.69
N SER A 209 -1.88 5.46 -6.99
CA SER A 209 -1.63 6.18 -5.72
C SER A 209 -2.35 5.58 -4.50
N PHE A 210 -3.49 4.93 -4.70
CA PHE A 210 -4.38 4.42 -3.64
C PHE A 210 -4.29 2.90 -3.50
N ASN A 211 -3.14 2.42 -3.04
CA ASN A 211 -2.93 1.00 -2.79
C ASN A 211 -3.46 0.61 -1.40
N LEU A 212 -4.27 -0.44 -1.35
CA LEU A 212 -4.85 -0.98 -0.12
C LEU A 212 -4.36 -2.41 0.18
N PHE A 213 -3.36 -2.90 -0.56
CA PHE A 213 -2.80 -4.24 -0.37
C PHE A 213 -1.29 -4.18 -0.09
N SER A 214 -0.85 -4.88 0.96
CA SER A 214 0.56 -4.99 1.35
C SER A 214 1.00 -6.46 1.36
N SER A 215 2.24 -6.73 0.94
CA SER A 215 2.87 -8.04 1.14
C SER A 215 4.39 -7.88 1.27
N SER A 216 5.07 -8.85 1.89
CA SER A 216 6.52 -8.78 2.11
C SER A 216 7.33 -8.70 0.81
N LYS A 217 6.77 -9.17 -0.30
CA LYS A 217 7.37 -9.15 -1.64
C LYS A 217 7.19 -7.83 -2.38
N ARG A 218 6.44 -6.87 -1.85
CA ARG A 218 6.19 -5.55 -2.46
C ARG A 218 6.94 -4.47 -1.69
N ARG A 219 7.30 -3.39 -2.38
CA ARG A 219 8.04 -2.24 -1.81
C ARG A 219 7.18 -1.28 -0.97
N ASP A 220 5.86 -1.36 -1.08
CA ASP A 220 4.95 -0.46 -0.36
C ASP A 220 4.70 -1.01 1.04
N PRO A 221 5.07 -0.29 2.11
CA PRO A 221 5.00 -0.81 3.47
C PRO A 221 3.57 -0.79 4.03
N LYS A 222 3.33 -1.61 5.05
CA LYS A 222 2.02 -1.76 5.69
C LYS A 222 1.47 -0.42 6.20
N VAL A 223 2.32 0.45 6.77
CA VAL A 223 1.91 1.76 7.32
C VAL A 223 1.38 2.72 6.24
N VAL A 224 1.90 2.66 5.01
CA VAL A 224 1.40 3.47 3.87
C VAL A 224 0.04 2.95 3.41
N VAL A 225 -0.11 1.63 3.33
CA VAL A 225 -1.38 0.97 3.00
C VAL A 225 -2.45 1.25 4.06
N GLN A 226 -2.08 1.24 5.35
CA GLN A 226 -2.98 1.59 6.46
C GLN A 226 -3.44 3.05 6.40
N GLU A 227 -2.59 4.00 6.00
CA GLU A 227 -3.00 5.39 5.80
C GLU A 227 -3.98 5.52 4.63
N ASN A 228 -3.76 4.82 3.50
CA ASN A 228 -4.75 4.79 2.41
C ASN A 228 -6.09 4.19 2.89
N LEU A 229 -6.06 3.13 3.73
CA LEU A 229 -7.27 2.55 4.30
C LEU A 229 -7.99 3.52 5.24
N ARG A 230 -7.26 4.28 6.06
CA ARG A 230 -7.82 5.34 6.91
C ARG A 230 -8.50 6.43 6.06
N ARG A 231 -7.88 6.84 4.95
CA ARG A 231 -8.49 7.79 4.00
C ARG A 231 -9.77 7.26 3.39
N LEU A 232 -9.80 5.96 3.05
CA LEU A 232 -11.01 5.30 2.57
C LEU A 232 -12.09 5.31 3.64
N ALA A 233 -11.75 4.88 4.85
CA ALA A 233 -12.67 4.79 5.99
C ALA A 233 -13.33 6.15 6.30
N ASN A 234 -12.54 7.22 6.33
CA ASN A 234 -13.04 8.58 6.55
C ASN A 234 -13.98 9.06 5.43
N THR A 235 -13.60 8.80 4.18
CA THR A 235 -14.39 9.24 3.02
C THR A 235 -15.69 8.45 2.87
N ALA A 236 -15.65 7.15 3.13
CA ALA A 236 -16.79 6.25 3.02
C ALA A 236 -17.68 6.25 4.27
N GLY A 237 -17.15 6.67 5.43
CA GLY A 237 -17.88 6.71 6.70
C GLY A 237 -17.98 5.36 7.41
N PHE A 238 -16.95 4.50 7.31
CA PHE A 238 -16.90 3.23 8.04
C PHE A 238 -15.80 3.18 9.11
N ASN A 239 -15.90 2.23 10.03
CA ASN A 239 -14.92 2.04 11.10
C ASN A 239 -13.78 1.12 10.64
N VAL A 240 -12.56 1.65 10.59
CA VAL A 240 -11.35 0.89 10.19
C VAL A 240 -11.04 -0.29 11.12
N GLU A 241 -11.38 -0.20 12.41
CA GLU A 241 -11.15 -1.27 13.39
C GLU A 241 -12.08 -2.48 13.18
N LYS A 242 -13.13 -2.32 12.37
CA LYS A 242 -14.07 -3.39 12.00
C LYS A 242 -14.01 -3.69 10.51
N PHE A 243 -12.84 -3.49 9.89
CA PHE A 243 -12.58 -3.78 8.50
C PHE A 243 -11.97 -5.18 8.34
N TYR A 244 -12.57 -6.00 7.48
CA TYR A 244 -12.14 -7.35 7.17
C TYR A 244 -11.98 -7.51 5.66
N GLN A 245 -10.86 -8.08 5.25
CA GLN A 245 -10.52 -8.29 3.84
C GLN A 245 -10.31 -9.78 3.58
N ILE A 246 -10.73 -10.25 2.42
CA ILE A 246 -10.42 -11.61 1.95
C ILE A 246 -8.92 -11.85 1.76
N LYS A 247 -8.50 -13.12 1.78
CA LYS A 247 -7.10 -13.53 1.56
C LYS A 247 -6.68 -13.62 0.09
N THR A 248 -7.63 -13.74 -0.85
CA THR A 248 -7.41 -13.85 -2.31
C THR A 248 -6.58 -15.05 -2.77
N ASP A 249 -6.98 -16.25 -2.37
CA ASP A 249 -6.27 -17.48 -2.75
C ASP A 249 -6.77 -18.09 -4.07
N HIS A 250 -7.68 -17.41 -4.77
CA HIS A 250 -8.35 -17.88 -5.98
C HIS A 250 -9.13 -19.20 -5.77
N ALA A 251 -9.63 -19.41 -4.56
CA ALA A 251 -10.52 -20.46 -4.11
C ALA A 251 -12.00 -20.06 -4.30
N ASN A 252 -12.91 -20.83 -3.72
CA ASN A 252 -14.34 -20.51 -3.66
C ASN A 252 -14.93 -20.57 -2.24
N GLU A 253 -14.10 -20.76 -1.22
CA GLU A 253 -14.54 -20.74 0.17
C GLU A 253 -14.96 -19.32 0.59
N VAL A 254 -15.94 -19.27 1.50
CA VAL A 254 -16.58 -18.04 1.97
C VAL A 254 -16.52 -18.00 3.49
N TRP A 255 -15.89 -16.96 4.04
CA TRP A 255 -15.90 -16.72 5.47
C TRP A 255 -17.22 -16.06 5.91
N ILE A 256 -17.90 -16.69 6.85
CA ILE A 256 -19.10 -16.16 7.49
C ILE A 256 -18.68 -15.42 8.77
N MET A 257 -18.94 -14.11 8.84
CA MET A 257 -18.57 -13.31 10.01
C MET A 257 -19.22 -13.84 11.29
N GLY A 258 -18.38 -14.10 12.31
CA GLY A 258 -18.79 -14.73 13.56
C GLY A 258 -18.51 -16.24 13.61
N ARG A 259 -18.13 -16.87 12.49
CA ARG A 259 -17.59 -18.23 12.45
C ARG A 259 -16.06 -18.22 12.41
N LYS A 260 -15.46 -19.39 12.65
CA LYS A 260 -14.01 -19.59 12.51
C LYS A 260 -13.58 -19.21 11.09
N GLU A 261 -12.57 -18.36 11.00
CA GLU A 261 -11.98 -17.96 9.73
C GLU A 261 -11.32 -19.17 9.02
N PRO A 262 -11.65 -19.44 7.75
CA PRO A 262 -10.99 -20.46 6.97
C PRO A 262 -9.50 -20.13 6.73
N GLU A 263 -8.69 -21.16 6.46
CA GLU A 263 -7.30 -20.96 6.06
C GLU A 263 -7.23 -20.18 4.75
N SER A 264 -8.15 -20.47 3.82
CA SER A 264 -8.21 -19.89 2.49
C SER A 264 -9.63 -19.50 2.12
N PHE A 265 -9.84 -18.29 1.59
CA PHE A 265 -11.16 -17.83 1.17
C PHE A 265 -11.10 -16.63 0.22
N ASP A 266 -12.10 -16.55 -0.66
CA ASP A 266 -12.26 -15.49 -1.64
C ASP A 266 -13.61 -14.76 -1.50
N GLY A 267 -14.45 -15.15 -0.53
CA GLY A 267 -15.66 -14.42 -0.17
C GLY A 267 -15.78 -14.18 1.33
N ILE A 268 -16.46 -13.10 1.72
CA ILE A 268 -16.91 -12.86 3.11
C ILE A 268 -18.39 -12.52 3.08
N THR A 269 -19.14 -12.95 4.08
CA THR A 269 -20.52 -12.51 4.30
C THR A 269 -20.75 -12.05 5.74
N SER A 270 -21.66 -11.10 5.95
CA SER A 270 -21.98 -10.54 7.26
C SER A 270 -23.42 -10.01 7.33
N ASN A 271 -24.07 -10.16 8.49
CA ASN A 271 -25.27 -9.40 8.86
C ASN A 271 -25.02 -8.41 10.02
N GLN A 272 -23.77 -8.30 10.47
CA GLN A 272 -23.37 -7.51 11.62
C GLN A 272 -23.29 -6.02 11.27
N ARG A 273 -23.84 -5.17 12.14
CA ARG A 273 -23.86 -3.71 11.96
C ARG A 273 -22.47 -3.11 12.18
N GLY A 274 -22.07 -2.18 11.32
CA GLY A 274 -20.79 -1.48 11.42
C GLY A 274 -19.55 -2.33 11.13
N VAL A 275 -19.72 -3.57 10.63
CA VAL A 275 -18.64 -4.40 10.09
C VAL A 275 -18.52 -4.11 8.59
N THR A 276 -17.30 -3.78 8.16
CA THR A 276 -16.95 -3.55 6.76
C THR A 276 -16.21 -4.76 6.23
N ILE A 277 -16.72 -5.35 5.15
CA ILE A 277 -16.07 -6.46 4.45
C ILE A 277 -15.62 -5.98 3.07
N ALA A 278 -14.44 -6.43 2.63
CA ALA A 278 -13.81 -5.96 1.41
C ALA A 278 -13.17 -7.07 0.58
N ALA A 279 -13.22 -6.89 -0.75
CA ALA A 279 -12.53 -7.74 -1.71
C ALA A 279 -11.64 -6.88 -2.62
N PRO A 280 -10.30 -7.09 -2.63
CA PRO A 280 -9.44 -6.46 -3.61
C PRO A 280 -9.67 -7.08 -5.00
N GLY A 281 -9.38 -6.31 -6.03
CA GLY A 281 -9.37 -6.73 -7.42
C GLY A 281 -8.35 -5.92 -8.21
N ALA A 282 -7.45 -6.60 -8.90
CA ALA A 282 -6.64 -6.03 -9.98
C ALA A 282 -6.83 -6.98 -11.16
N ASP A 283 -7.58 -6.55 -12.17
CA ASP A 283 -8.14 -7.35 -13.27
C ASP A 283 -9.27 -8.34 -12.89
N CYS A 284 -9.16 -9.06 -11.78
CA CYS A 284 -10.22 -9.95 -11.30
C CYS A 284 -11.50 -9.18 -10.94
N ILE A 285 -12.67 -9.84 -10.90
CA ILE A 285 -13.94 -9.17 -10.62
C ILE A 285 -14.14 -9.05 -9.10
N PRO A 286 -14.14 -7.85 -8.52
CA PRO A 286 -14.65 -7.66 -7.18
C PRO A 286 -16.19 -7.61 -7.24
N ILE A 287 -16.85 -8.39 -6.40
CA ILE A 287 -18.31 -8.50 -6.37
C ILE A 287 -18.81 -8.05 -5.00
N VAL A 288 -19.89 -7.28 -5.00
CA VAL A 288 -20.62 -6.88 -3.78
C VAL A 288 -22.02 -7.47 -3.83
N PHE A 289 -22.46 -8.03 -2.71
CA PHE A 289 -23.78 -8.63 -2.52
C PHE A 289 -24.50 -7.88 -1.40
N ALA A 290 -25.79 -7.60 -1.57
CA ALA A 290 -26.61 -6.96 -0.56
C ALA A 290 -28.03 -7.54 -0.57
N ASP A 291 -28.52 -7.99 0.58
CA ASP A 291 -29.92 -8.32 0.81
C ASP A 291 -30.50 -7.24 1.74
N PRO A 292 -31.38 -6.35 1.25
CA PRO A 292 -31.95 -5.28 2.06
C PRO A 292 -33.08 -5.74 2.99
N VAL A 293 -33.68 -6.92 2.73
CA VAL A 293 -34.76 -7.49 3.53
C VAL A 293 -34.18 -8.12 4.80
N LYS A 294 -33.21 -9.03 4.64
CA LYS A 294 -32.48 -9.66 5.76
C LYS A 294 -31.37 -8.79 6.32
N LYS A 295 -31.04 -7.69 5.63
CA LYS A 295 -29.98 -6.75 6.00
C LYS A 295 -28.65 -7.49 6.17
N ALA A 296 -28.30 -8.30 5.18
CA ALA A 296 -27.05 -9.03 5.09
C ALA A 296 -26.28 -8.57 3.85
N CYS A 297 -24.97 -8.67 3.88
CA CYS A 297 -24.12 -8.32 2.77
C CYS A 297 -23.01 -9.36 2.58
N GLY A 298 -22.40 -9.32 1.40
CA GLY A 298 -21.26 -10.14 1.04
C GLY A 298 -20.31 -9.42 0.10
N VAL A 299 -19.07 -9.91 0.04
CA VAL A 299 -18.10 -9.56 -0.99
C VAL A 299 -17.46 -10.83 -1.51
N ALA A 300 -17.05 -10.82 -2.78
CA ALA A 300 -16.24 -11.89 -3.34
C ALA A 300 -15.20 -11.36 -4.32
N HIS A 301 -14.05 -12.03 -4.38
CA HIS A 301 -13.08 -11.87 -5.44
C HIS A 301 -13.21 -13.03 -6.41
N SER A 302 -13.59 -12.70 -7.64
CA SER A 302 -13.77 -13.66 -8.71
C SER A 302 -12.71 -13.45 -9.78
N GLY A 303 -11.53 -14.03 -9.55
CA GLY A 303 -10.57 -14.29 -10.62
C GLY A 303 -11.06 -15.39 -11.56
N TRP A 304 -10.36 -15.65 -12.67
CA TRP A 304 -10.84 -16.61 -13.67
C TRP A 304 -11.07 -18.03 -13.11
N LYS A 305 -10.19 -18.49 -12.20
CA LYS A 305 -10.37 -19.77 -11.49
C LYS A 305 -11.57 -19.70 -10.55
N GLY A 306 -11.66 -18.68 -9.70
CA GLY A 306 -12.77 -18.47 -8.77
C GLY A 306 -14.12 -18.35 -9.48
N THR A 307 -14.17 -17.75 -10.66
CA THR A 307 -15.36 -17.73 -11.52
C THR A 307 -15.77 -19.15 -11.86
N LEU A 308 -14.88 -19.97 -12.43
CA LEU A 308 -15.21 -21.36 -12.79
C LEU A 308 -15.56 -22.23 -11.58
N LEU A 309 -14.96 -21.96 -10.41
CA LEU A 309 -15.28 -22.62 -9.15
C LEU A 309 -16.58 -22.12 -8.49
N GLY A 310 -17.21 -21.09 -9.06
CA GLY A 310 -18.51 -20.60 -8.61
C GLY A 310 -18.50 -19.77 -7.32
N VAL A 311 -17.42 -19.05 -7.01
CA VAL A 311 -17.31 -18.25 -5.76
C VAL A 311 -18.48 -17.27 -5.56
N ALA A 312 -19.02 -16.71 -6.64
CA ALA A 312 -20.18 -15.83 -6.57
C ALA A 312 -21.43 -16.56 -6.03
N MET A 313 -21.72 -17.76 -6.54
CA MET A 313 -22.82 -18.57 -6.04
C MET A 313 -22.54 -19.18 -4.67
N ALA A 314 -21.29 -19.51 -4.36
CA ALA A 314 -20.91 -19.91 -3.00
C ALA A 314 -21.23 -18.81 -1.99
N THR A 315 -20.99 -17.55 -2.34
CA THR A 315 -21.30 -16.38 -1.49
C THR A 315 -22.80 -16.21 -1.30
N VAL A 316 -23.59 -16.34 -2.38
CA VAL A 316 -25.06 -16.32 -2.32
C VAL A 316 -25.59 -17.45 -1.44
N ASN A 317 -25.12 -18.67 -1.64
CA ASN A 317 -25.52 -19.84 -0.86
C ASN A 317 -25.20 -19.66 0.63
N ALA A 318 -24.03 -19.06 0.96
CA ALA A 318 -23.68 -18.74 2.34
C ALA A 318 -24.65 -17.71 2.94
N MET A 319 -25.05 -16.67 2.19
CA MET A 319 -26.03 -15.69 2.67
C MET A 319 -27.41 -16.31 2.91
N ILE A 320 -27.88 -17.18 2.00
CA ILE A 320 -29.15 -17.91 2.15
C ILE A 320 -29.09 -18.83 3.38
N ALA A 321 -28.05 -19.66 3.48
CA ALA A 321 -27.92 -20.64 4.54
C ALA A 321 -27.77 -20.00 5.92
N GLU A 322 -27.01 -18.90 6.04
CA GLU A 322 -26.70 -18.29 7.33
C GLU A 322 -27.75 -17.28 7.78
N TYR A 323 -28.25 -16.45 6.86
CA TYR A 323 -29.08 -15.29 7.20
C TYR A 323 -30.53 -15.45 6.73
N GLY A 324 -30.86 -16.57 6.07
CA GLY A 324 -32.19 -16.82 5.52
C GLY A 324 -32.55 -15.83 4.42
N CYS A 325 -31.55 -15.35 3.66
CA CYS A 325 -31.74 -14.55 2.45
C CYS A 325 -32.56 -15.32 1.41
N SER A 326 -33.32 -14.59 0.61
CA SER A 326 -33.97 -15.13 -0.58
C SER A 326 -33.18 -14.74 -1.83
N LEU A 327 -33.15 -15.60 -2.84
CA LEU A 327 -32.37 -15.36 -4.06
C LEU A 327 -32.83 -14.09 -4.78
N GLU A 328 -34.15 -13.86 -4.81
CA GLU A 328 -34.82 -12.71 -5.40
C GLU A 328 -34.55 -11.38 -4.69
N ASP A 329 -34.14 -11.41 -3.41
CA ASP A 329 -33.84 -10.22 -2.62
C ASP A 329 -32.34 -9.84 -2.65
N ILE A 330 -31.47 -10.75 -3.10
CA ILE A 330 -30.02 -10.52 -3.14
C ILE A 330 -29.67 -9.70 -4.39
N ILE A 331 -29.25 -8.46 -4.16
CA ILE A 331 -28.67 -7.59 -5.17
C ILE A 331 -27.20 -7.94 -5.35
N VAL A 332 -26.77 -8.14 -6.61
CA VAL A 332 -25.38 -8.45 -6.97
C VAL A 332 -24.80 -7.37 -7.87
N VAL A 333 -23.70 -6.76 -7.46
CA VAL A 333 -23.00 -5.73 -8.23
C VAL A 333 -21.58 -6.18 -8.56
N LEU A 334 -21.30 -6.31 -9.86
CA LEU A 334 -19.96 -6.62 -10.39
C LEU A 334 -19.16 -5.33 -10.60
N GLY A 335 -18.11 -5.12 -9.80
CA GLY A 335 -17.24 -3.95 -9.86
C GLY A 335 -16.34 -3.90 -11.10
N PRO A 336 -15.49 -2.86 -11.23
CA PRO A 336 -14.54 -2.74 -12.32
C PRO A 336 -13.60 -3.95 -12.40
N SER A 337 -13.42 -4.49 -13.62
CA SER A 337 -12.64 -5.69 -13.88
C SER A 337 -12.09 -5.68 -15.31
N VAL A 338 -11.17 -6.58 -15.63
CA VAL A 338 -10.69 -6.76 -16.99
C VAL A 338 -11.85 -7.17 -17.92
N GLY A 339 -11.85 -6.61 -19.14
CA GLY A 339 -12.84 -6.89 -20.16
C GLY A 339 -12.36 -7.90 -21.20
N PRO A 340 -13.29 -8.44 -22.02
CA PRO A 340 -12.95 -9.38 -23.10
C PRO A 340 -12.13 -8.72 -24.23
N CYS A 341 -11.93 -7.40 -24.22
CA CYS A 341 -11.02 -6.73 -25.15
C CYS A 341 -9.53 -7.06 -24.88
N CYS A 342 -9.18 -7.40 -23.65
CA CYS A 342 -7.77 -7.54 -23.23
C CYS A 342 -7.49 -8.83 -22.45
N PHE A 343 -8.50 -9.44 -21.82
CA PHE A 343 -8.30 -10.66 -21.05
C PHE A 343 -8.22 -11.90 -21.95
N THR A 344 -7.04 -12.54 -21.97
CA THR A 344 -6.80 -13.75 -22.77
C THR A 344 -6.22 -14.87 -21.94
N LEU A 345 -6.65 -16.10 -22.23
CA LEU A 345 -6.10 -17.32 -21.64
C LEU A 345 -5.54 -18.23 -22.73
N PRO A 346 -4.63 -19.17 -22.40
CA PRO A 346 -4.33 -20.28 -23.30
C PRO A 346 -5.62 -21.01 -23.69
N ARG A 347 -5.71 -21.47 -24.94
CA ARG A 347 -6.92 -22.12 -25.48
C ARG A 347 -7.44 -23.26 -24.59
N GLU A 348 -6.54 -24.06 -24.02
CA GLU A 348 -6.89 -25.14 -23.09
C GLU A 348 -7.71 -24.65 -21.89
N SER A 349 -7.31 -23.54 -21.27
CA SER A 349 -8.05 -22.93 -20.16
C SER A 349 -9.34 -22.24 -20.64
N ALA A 350 -9.36 -21.73 -21.87
CA ALA A 350 -10.55 -21.14 -22.48
C ALA A 350 -11.66 -22.17 -22.74
N ASN A 351 -11.33 -23.45 -22.93
CA ASN A 351 -12.32 -24.52 -23.12
C ASN A 351 -13.33 -24.60 -21.97
N ALA A 352 -12.89 -24.42 -20.72
CA ALA A 352 -13.79 -24.43 -19.57
C ALA A 352 -14.86 -23.33 -19.65
N PHE A 353 -14.49 -22.14 -20.11
CA PHE A 353 -15.44 -21.04 -20.33
C PHE A 353 -16.33 -21.26 -21.55
N HIS A 354 -15.80 -21.87 -22.61
CA HIS A 354 -16.58 -22.19 -23.80
C HIS A 354 -17.64 -23.27 -23.52
N ASN A 355 -17.27 -24.30 -22.74
CA ASN A 355 -18.17 -25.36 -22.29
C ASN A 355 -19.25 -24.83 -21.34
N LEU A 356 -18.93 -23.81 -20.53
CA LEU A 356 -19.93 -23.11 -19.73
C LEU A 356 -20.94 -22.39 -20.63
N HIS A 357 -20.47 -21.56 -21.57
CA HIS A 357 -21.30 -20.96 -22.60
C HIS A 357 -20.45 -20.43 -23.77
N PRO A 358 -20.77 -20.72 -25.05
CA PRO A 358 -19.95 -20.31 -26.18
C PRO A 358 -19.69 -18.80 -26.24
N GLU A 359 -20.65 -17.97 -25.84
CA GLU A 359 -20.51 -16.52 -25.87
C GLU A 359 -19.54 -15.94 -24.82
N CYS A 360 -19.10 -16.74 -23.84
CA CYS A 360 -18.09 -16.32 -22.87
C CYS A 360 -16.70 -16.22 -23.51
N VAL A 361 -16.52 -16.73 -24.73
CA VAL A 361 -15.22 -16.78 -25.40
C VAL A 361 -15.31 -16.18 -26.81
N ARG A 362 -14.40 -15.25 -27.12
CA ARG A 362 -14.23 -14.70 -28.47
C ARG A 362 -12.94 -15.26 -29.07
N LEU A 363 -12.96 -15.49 -30.39
CA LEU A 363 -11.83 -16.04 -31.13
C LEU A 363 -11.37 -17.39 -30.56
N PHE A 364 -12.31 -18.31 -30.31
CA PHE A 364 -12.05 -19.59 -29.63
C PHE A 364 -10.94 -20.45 -30.26
N ASN A 365 -10.77 -20.36 -31.59
CA ASN A 365 -9.72 -21.09 -32.31
C ASN A 365 -8.33 -20.43 -32.23
N SER A 366 -8.20 -19.23 -31.65
CA SER A 366 -6.93 -18.56 -31.39
C SER A 366 -6.09 -19.35 -30.39
N PRO A 367 -4.74 -19.28 -30.44
CA PRO A 367 -3.87 -19.78 -29.36
C PRO A 367 -4.20 -19.13 -28.02
N ARG A 368 -4.66 -17.88 -28.06
CA ARG A 368 -5.08 -17.09 -26.89
C ARG A 368 -6.46 -16.49 -27.10
N PRO A 369 -7.55 -17.23 -26.85
CA PRO A 369 -8.90 -16.70 -26.93
C PRO A 369 -9.15 -15.61 -25.89
N HIS A 370 -10.07 -14.71 -26.22
CA HIS A 370 -10.50 -13.63 -25.35
C HIS A 370 -11.67 -14.07 -24.47
N ILE A 371 -11.60 -13.83 -23.17
CA ILE A 371 -12.56 -14.36 -22.19
C ILE A 371 -13.40 -13.23 -21.58
N ASP A 372 -14.72 -13.42 -21.57
CA ASP A 372 -15.66 -12.56 -20.87
C ASP A 372 -16.03 -13.17 -19.51
N ILE A 373 -15.17 -12.95 -18.51
CA ILE A 373 -15.35 -13.45 -17.15
C ILE A 373 -16.61 -12.90 -16.47
N ARG A 374 -17.07 -11.70 -16.88
CA ARG A 374 -18.31 -11.10 -16.37
C ARG A 374 -19.52 -11.87 -16.91
N LYS A 375 -19.53 -12.22 -18.19
CA LYS A 375 -20.58 -13.05 -18.79
C LYS A 375 -20.60 -14.45 -18.19
N ALA A 376 -19.43 -15.07 -17.99
CA ALA A 376 -19.33 -16.36 -17.32
C ALA A 376 -19.93 -16.32 -15.90
N THR A 377 -19.60 -15.29 -15.12
CA THR A 377 -20.16 -15.10 -13.77
C THR A 377 -21.69 -14.99 -13.78
N ARG A 378 -22.28 -14.31 -14.78
CA ARG A 378 -23.75 -14.22 -14.92
C ARG A 378 -24.39 -15.58 -15.22
N HIS A 379 -23.81 -16.35 -16.15
CA HIS A 379 -24.34 -17.68 -16.48
C HIS A 379 -24.30 -18.62 -15.28
N LEU A 380 -23.24 -18.57 -14.48
CA LEU A 380 -23.11 -19.42 -13.28
C LEU A 380 -24.06 -19.01 -12.16
N THR A 381 -24.43 -17.73 -12.09
CA THR A 381 -25.27 -17.22 -11.01
C THR A 381 -26.75 -17.15 -11.35
N GLY A 382 -27.11 -17.17 -12.63
CA GLY A 382 -28.49 -16.95 -13.08
C GLY A 382 -28.96 -15.49 -12.96
N PHE A 383 -28.11 -14.57 -12.47
CA PHE A 383 -28.42 -13.14 -12.40
C PHE A 383 -28.20 -12.49 -13.78
N PHE A 384 -29.26 -12.46 -14.59
CA PHE A 384 -29.24 -11.83 -15.91
C PHE A 384 -29.75 -10.38 -15.90
N ASN A 385 -30.50 -9.95 -14.87
CA ASN A 385 -31.33 -8.73 -14.96
C ASN A 385 -30.83 -7.46 -14.28
N ASP A 386 -29.79 -7.47 -13.44
CA ASP A 386 -29.41 -6.27 -12.69
C ASP A 386 -28.13 -5.61 -13.19
N PHE A 387 -28.17 -5.22 -14.47
CA PHE A 387 -27.26 -4.21 -14.98
C PHE A 387 -27.88 -2.83 -14.88
N LEU A 388 -27.03 -1.86 -14.59
CA LEU A 388 -27.05 -0.55 -15.23
C LEU A 388 -27.15 -0.77 -16.75
N CYS A 389 -28.38 -0.87 -17.26
CA CYS A 389 -28.67 -0.97 -18.68
C CYS A 389 -28.09 0.28 -19.36
N PRO A 390 -27.26 0.16 -20.41
CA PRO A 390 -26.61 1.32 -21.04
C PRO A 390 -27.59 2.41 -21.50
N SER A 391 -28.85 2.05 -21.76
CA SER A 391 -29.92 2.97 -22.14
C SER A 391 -30.50 3.80 -20.99
N LYS A 392 -30.32 3.37 -19.73
CA LYS A 392 -30.82 4.04 -18.51
C LYS A 392 -29.76 4.82 -17.74
N LEU A 393 -28.49 4.74 -18.16
CA LEU A 393 -27.38 5.48 -17.56
C LEU A 393 -27.44 6.97 -17.93
N ASN A 394 -27.26 7.85 -16.94
CA ASN A 394 -27.03 9.26 -17.22
C ASN A 394 -25.63 9.48 -17.83
N ALA A 395 -25.39 10.67 -18.39
CA ALA A 395 -24.15 10.95 -19.13
C ALA A 395 -22.86 10.75 -18.28
N ARG A 396 -22.94 10.90 -16.96
CA ARG A 396 -21.81 10.72 -16.03
C ARG A 396 -21.54 9.25 -15.71
N GLU A 397 -22.58 8.42 -15.67
CA GLU A 397 -22.48 6.97 -15.49
C GLU A 397 -22.11 6.24 -16.77
N LYS A 398 -22.57 6.74 -17.94
CA LYS A 398 -22.06 6.31 -19.25
C LYS A 398 -20.57 6.57 -19.37
N LEU A 399 -20.07 7.69 -18.85
CA LEU A 399 -18.63 7.98 -18.82
C LEU A 399 -17.85 6.95 -17.99
N LEU A 400 -18.40 6.45 -16.88
CA LEU A 400 -17.79 5.38 -16.06
C LEU A 400 -17.84 4.01 -16.74
N PHE A 401 -18.90 3.71 -17.51
CA PHE A 401 -19.04 2.48 -18.29
C PHE A 401 -18.18 2.50 -19.57
N ASP A 402 -18.05 3.66 -20.23
CA ASP A 402 -17.24 3.90 -21.44
C ASP A 402 -15.74 4.03 -21.15
N LEU A 403 -15.32 4.10 -19.88
CA LEU A 403 -13.92 3.96 -19.50
C LEU A 403 -13.34 2.57 -19.81
N CYS A 404 -14.19 1.55 -20.02
CA CYS A 404 -13.77 0.25 -20.59
C CYS A 404 -13.52 0.28 -22.11
N LYS A 405 -14.00 1.31 -22.83
CA LYS A 405 -13.82 1.45 -24.29
C LYS A 405 -12.81 2.53 -24.68
N THR A 406 -12.65 3.57 -23.86
CA THR A 406 -11.58 4.55 -24.03
C THR A 406 -10.30 4.02 -23.38
N LYS A 407 -9.14 4.25 -24.01
CA LYS A 407 -7.78 3.85 -23.58
C LYS A 407 -7.34 4.42 -22.20
N ARG A 408 -8.23 4.57 -21.22
CA ARG A 408 -7.96 5.12 -19.88
C ARG A 408 -8.31 4.17 -18.72
N ILE A 409 -9.09 3.10 -18.95
CA ILE A 409 -9.11 1.91 -18.07
C ILE A 409 -8.88 0.67 -18.95
N THR A 410 -7.74 0.68 -19.63
CA THR A 410 -7.05 -0.53 -20.06
C THR A 410 -5.72 -0.50 -19.32
N MET A 411 -5.51 -1.46 -18.43
CA MET A 411 -4.24 -1.63 -17.73
C MET A 411 -3.15 -1.85 -18.78
N ASP A 412 -2.26 -0.87 -18.89
CA ASP A 412 -0.94 -1.12 -19.43
C ASP A 412 -0.28 -2.14 -18.50
N ASN A 413 0.24 -3.24 -19.05
CA ASN A 413 0.73 -4.44 -18.36
C ASN A 413 1.84 -4.17 -17.31
N SER A 414 2.25 -2.92 -17.16
CA SER A 414 3.30 -2.42 -16.26
C SER A 414 2.77 -1.70 -15.01
N SER A 415 1.45 -1.52 -14.82
CA SER A 415 0.91 -0.73 -13.69
C SER A 415 -0.24 -1.45 -12.97
N LEU A 416 0.08 -2.46 -12.17
CA LEU A 416 -0.84 -3.21 -11.31
C LEU A 416 -1.08 -2.50 -9.97
N GLY A 417 -2.06 -1.58 -9.92
CA GLY A 417 -2.62 -1.07 -8.66
C GLY A 417 -3.97 -1.71 -8.40
N TYR A 418 -4.24 -2.05 -7.14
CA TYR A 418 -5.47 -2.73 -6.73
C TYR A 418 -6.66 -1.76 -6.65
N ILE A 419 -7.79 -2.15 -7.25
CA ILE A 419 -9.13 -1.60 -7.03
C ILE A 419 -9.75 -2.37 -5.87
N PHE A 420 -10.45 -1.73 -4.96
CA PHE A 420 -11.06 -2.40 -3.81
C PHE A 420 -12.56 -2.23 -3.82
N SER A 421 -13.30 -3.31 -3.60
CA SER A 421 -14.71 -3.23 -3.21
C SER A 421 -14.87 -3.34 -1.71
N PHE A 422 -15.86 -2.65 -1.18
CA PHE A 422 -16.27 -2.79 0.22
C PHE A 422 -17.77 -2.64 0.35
N ILE A 423 -18.32 -3.24 1.40
CA ILE A 423 -19.70 -3.01 1.84
C ILE A 423 -19.80 -3.11 3.37
N THR A 424 -20.60 -2.23 3.95
CA THR A 424 -20.87 -2.12 5.38
C THR A 424 -22.37 -1.98 5.56
N LYS A 425 -22.96 -2.71 6.51
CA LYS A 425 -24.32 -2.44 6.97
C LYS A 425 -24.34 -1.16 7.81
N ALA A 426 -24.84 -0.08 7.22
CA ALA A 426 -24.87 1.25 7.79
C ALA A 426 -26.15 1.41 8.62
N LYS A 427 -25.97 1.45 9.94
CA LYS A 427 -27.00 1.41 10.98
C LYS A 427 -27.52 0.03 11.25
#